data_AF-A0A2T6CKP8-F1
#
_entry.id   AF-A0A2T6CKP8-F1
#
_cell.length_a   1.000
_cell.length_b   1.000
_cell.length_c   1.000
_cell.angle_alpha   90.00
_cell.angle_beta   90.00
_cell.angle_gamma   90.00
#
_symmetry.space_group_name_H-M   'P 1'
#
loop_
_entity.id
_entity.type
_entity.pdbx_description
1 polymer ?
#
loop_
_entity_poly.entity_id
_entity_poly.type
_entity_poly.pdbx_seq_one_letter_code
_entity_poly.pdbx_strand_id
1 'polypeptide(L)' 'MSDFSGESYASWRQHLDRLEKRLTQKGVTVIRVPIDLSEFDFWCAVNRRPRDSEARSDYAAAQMDKPR' A
#
# COMPACT_ATOMS: atom_id res chain seq x y z
N MET A 1 -26.97 -5.05 2.94
CA MET A 1 -25.85 -4.18 2.50
C MET A 1 -24.63 -4.59 3.30
N SER A 2 -23.78 -5.44 2.71
CA SER A 2 -22.39 -5.74 3.13
C SER A 2 -21.80 -6.68 2.07
N ASP A 3 -21.40 -6.11 0.93
CA ASP A 3 -20.64 -6.84 -0.09
C ASP A 3 -19.21 -7.02 0.40
N PHE A 4 -18.99 -8.04 1.22
CA PHE A 4 -17.65 -8.57 1.49
C PHE A 4 -17.21 -9.27 0.21
N SER A 5 -16.61 -8.55 -0.74
CA SER A 5 -16.09 -9.17 -1.96
C SER A 5 -15.00 -10.16 -1.56
N GLY A 6 -15.34 -11.45 -1.58
CA GLY A 6 -14.53 -12.58 -1.17
C GLY A 6 -13.31 -12.84 -2.07
N GLU A 7 -12.54 -11.79 -2.37
CA GLU A 7 -11.25 -11.95 -3.00
C GLU A 7 -10.31 -12.59 -1.99
N SER A 8 -9.97 -13.85 -2.22
CA SER A 8 -9.02 -14.55 -1.37
C SER A 8 -7.67 -13.84 -1.41
N TYR A 9 -6.91 -13.92 -0.33
CA TYR A 9 -5.53 -13.42 -0.29
C TYR A 9 -4.71 -13.92 -1.49
N ALA A 10 -4.94 -15.17 -1.92
CA ALA A 10 -4.29 -15.75 -3.09
C ALA A 10 -4.68 -15.04 -4.39
N SER A 11 -5.98 -14.73 -4.59
CA SER A 11 -6.45 -13.99 -5.77
C SER A 11 -5.85 -12.59 -5.81
N TRP A 12 -5.92 -11.87 -4.69
CA TRP A 12 -5.31 -10.56 -4.54
C TRP A 12 -3.81 -10.59 -4.84
N ARG A 13 -3.08 -11.58 -4.31
CA ARG A 13 -1.64 -11.73 -4.53
C ARG A 13 -1.30 -11.98 -6.00
N GLN A 14 -2.07 -12.82 -6.68
CA GLN A 14 -1.91 -13.05 -8.12
C GLN A 14 -2.18 -11.80 -8.95
N HIS A 15 -3.23 -11.04 -8.59
CA HIS A 15 -3.52 -9.77 -9.24
C HIS A 15 -2.33 -8.82 -9.11
N LEU A 16 -1.81 -8.64 -7.89
CA LEU A 16 -0.65 -7.80 -7.65
C LEU A 16 0.57 -8.21 -8.48
N ASP A 17 0.90 -9.51 -8.52
CA ASP A 17 2.06 -9.98 -9.30
C ASP A 17 1.90 -9.69 -10.80
N ARG A 18 0.67 -9.79 -11.35
CA ARG A 18 0.39 -9.41 -12.74
C ARG A 18 0.53 -7.90 -12.96
N LEU A 19 0.04 -7.10 -12.01
CA LEU A 19 0.11 -5.64 -12.07
C LEU A 19 1.56 -5.16 -12.04
N GLU A 20 2.37 -5.66 -11.11
CA GLU A 20 3.79 -5.33 -10.99
C GLU A 20 4.55 -5.66 -12.27
N LYS A 21 4.38 -6.88 -12.81
CA LYS A 21 5.00 -7.28 -14.09
C LYS A 21 4.64 -6.31 -15.21
N ARG A 22 3.36 -5.94 -15.32
CA ARG A 22 2.87 -5.02 -16.36
C ARG A 22 3.47 -3.61 -16.21
N LEU A 23 3.66 -3.12 -14.98
CA LEU A 23 4.26 -1.82 -14.72
C LEU A 23 5.76 -1.83 -15.03
N THR A 24 6.47 -2.86 -14.59
CA THR A 24 7.90 -3.03 -14.89
C THR A 24 8.16 -3.15 -16.39
N GLN A 25 7.30 -3.86 -17.13
CA GLN A 25 7.37 -3.93 -18.61
C GLN A 25 7.21 -2.56 -19.30
N LYS A 26 6.56 -1.59 -18.63
CA LYS A 26 6.42 -0.21 -19.11
C LYS A 26 7.57 0.70 -18.65
N GLY A 27 8.60 0.15 -18.04
CA GLY A 27 9.74 0.91 -17.51
C GLY A 27 9.47 1.58 -16.16
N VAL A 28 8.38 1.25 -15.48
CA VAL A 28 8.07 1.80 -14.15
C VAL A 28 8.73 0.94 -13.08
N THR A 29 9.52 1.56 -12.19
CA THR A 29 10.07 0.88 -11.01
C THR A 29 8.97 0.71 -9.96
N VAL A 30 8.74 -0.52 -9.51
CA VAL A 30 7.80 -0.81 -8.43
C VAL A 30 8.57 -1.18 -7.17
N ILE A 31 8.23 -0.52 -6.06
CA ILE A 31 8.80 -0.76 -4.74
C ILE A 31 7.68 -1.17 -3.80
N ARG A 32 7.86 -2.27 -3.07
CA ARG A 32 6.93 -2.69 -2.02
C ARG A 32 7.33 -2.02 -0.71
N VAL A 33 6.38 -1.35 -0.06
CA VAL A 33 6.55 -0.78 1.27
C VAL A 33 5.73 -1.63 2.25
N PRO A 34 6.36 -2.47 3.08
CA PRO A 34 5.68 -3.13 4.18
C PRO A 34 5.11 -2.08 5.14
N ILE A 35 3.84 -2.22 5.51
CA ILE A 35 3.19 -1.32 6.45
C ILE A 35 3.05 -2.07 7.78
N ASP A 36 3.75 -1.59 8.80
CA ASP A 36 3.39 -1.90 10.18
C ASP A 36 2.15 -1.08 10.56
N LEU A 37 1.10 -1.76 11.00
CA LEU A 37 -0.19 -1.11 11.29
C LEU A 37 -0.11 -0.17 12.50
N SER A 38 0.75 -0.47 13.47
CA SER A 38 0.91 0.37 14.67
C SER A 38 1.67 1.66 14.32
N GLU A 39 2.72 1.56 13.51
CA GLU A 39 3.45 2.73 13.02
C GLU A 39 2.57 3.59 12.09
N PHE A 40 1.78 2.97 11.22
CA PHE A 40 0.84 3.67 10.35
C PHE A 40 -0.24 4.40 11.15
N ASP A 41 -0.81 3.75 12.17
CA ASP A 41 -1.80 4.35 13.05
C ASP A 41 -1.23 5.56 13.79
N PHE A 42 0.00 5.44 14.30
CA PHE A 42 0.71 6.55 14.95
C PHE A 42 0.98 7.69 13.97
N TRP A 43 1.47 7.38 12.77
CA TRP A 43 1.75 8.39 11.74
C TRP A 43 0.48 9.12 11.32
N CYS A 44 -0.65 8.42 11.14
CA CYS A 44 -1.95 9.03 10.86
C CYS A 44 -2.37 10.00 11.96
N ALA A 45 -2.21 9.61 13.23
CA ALA A 45 -2.56 10.46 14.37
C ALA A 45 -1.71 11.74 14.41
N VAL A 46 -0.39 11.62 14.23
CA VAL A 46 0.53 12.78 14.23
C VAL A 46 0.21 13.73 13.08
N ASN A 47 -0.07 13.20 11.88
CA ASN A 47 -0.34 13.99 10.69
C ASN A 47 -1.82 14.39 10.52
N ARG A 48 -2.68 14.05 11.49
CA ARG A 48 -4.13 14.30 11.48
C ARG A 48 -4.82 13.79 10.20
N ARG A 49 -4.39 12.62 9.71
CA ARG A 49 -4.95 11.97 8.51
C ARG A 49 -5.95 10.87 8.90
N PRO A 50 -7.06 10.71 8.17
CA PRO A 50 -7.91 9.53 8.29
C PRO A 50 -7.18 8.25 7.85
N ARG A 51 -7.56 7.09 8.40
CA ARG A 51 -6.92 5.79 8.10
C ARG A 51 -7.48 5.17 6.82
N ASP A 52 -7.33 5.86 5.71
CA ASP A 52 -7.87 5.46 4.41
C ASP A 52 -6.78 5.08 3.40
N SER A 53 -7.19 4.82 2.17
CA SER A 53 -6.28 4.46 1.08
C SER A 53 -5.33 5.60 0.70
N GLU A 54 -5.77 6.85 0.78
CA GLU A 54 -4.94 8.01 0.45
C GLU A 54 -3.81 8.15 1.47
N ALA A 55 -4.14 8.07 2.76
CA ALA A 55 -3.16 8.09 3.83
C ALA A 55 -2.14 6.95 3.73
N ARG A 56 -2.53 5.75 3.26
CA ARG A 56 -1.59 4.65 3.02
C ARG A 56 -0.59 4.97 1.92
N SER A 57 -1.03 5.60 0.84
CA SER A 57 -0.15 6.04 -0.25
C SER A 57 0.86 7.08 0.22
N ASP A 58 0.39 8.09 0.97
CA ASP A 58 1.26 9.13 1.52
C ASP A 58 2.25 8.57 2.55
N TYR A 59 1.78 7.67 3.42
CA TYR A 59 2.64 6.97 4.35
C TYR A 59 3.73 6.20 3.61
N ALA A 60 3.38 5.44 2.57
CA ALA A 60 4.34 4.69 1.78
C ALA A 60 5.40 5.59 1.14
N ALA A 61 5.00 6.74 0.61
CA ALA A 61 5.93 7.75 0.08
C ALA A 61 6.86 8.29 1.18
N ALA A 62 6.31 8.65 2.34
CA ALA A 62 7.10 9.16 3.47
C ALA A 62 8.13 8.14 4.00
N GLN A 63 7.86 6.84 3.90
CA GLN A 63 8.83 5.80 4.26
C GLN A 63 9.99 5.69 3.26
N MET A 64 9.78 6.05 1.99
CA MET A 64 10.83 6.04 0.97
C MET A 64 11.82 7.20 1.12
N ASP A 65 11.38 8.31 1.71
CA ASP A 65 12.20 9.51 1.93
C ASP A 65 13.07 9.43 3.21
N LYS A 66 12.85 8.43 4.08
CA LYS A 66 13.67 8.25 5.27
C LYS A 66 15.08 7.80 4.88
N PRO A 67 16.14 8.47 5.37
CA PRO A 67 17.51 8.00 5.17
C PRO A 67 17.65 6.60 5.78
N ARG A 68 18.29 5.69 5.02
CA ARG A 68 18.55 4.31 5.43
C ARG A 68 19.58 4.21 6.56
#